data_AF-A0A9W7DXL9-F1
#
_entry.id   AF-A0A9W7DXL9-F1
#
_cell.length_a   1.000
_cell.length_b   1.000
_cell.length_c   1.000
_cell.angle_alpha   90.00
_cell.angle_beta   90.00
_cell.angle_gamma   90.00
#
_symmetry.space_group_name_H-M   'P 1'
#
loop_
_entity.id
_entity.type
_entity.pdbx_description
1 polymer ?
#
loop_
_entity_poly.entity_id
_entity_poly.type
_entity_poly.pdbx_seq_one_letter_code
_entity_poly.pdbx_strand_id
1 'polypeptide(L)'
;MSTISSSNNDTTSHPTSHLPLVPKKIYMYWHTLPAPPFITLCLQTFRHHNPSHTVTLLSLTSFPPSTLPPNFDQLSLPHQSDYLRLTWMLEHGGTYIDASCVCLKPLDDLIDYNEERVQGYKSPFARKDPNMEIWSFTCPPSSPLISLWRSELVTAISVGFETYCETSTAEEIGNELKGRLPYLTTNLCWRKANIMRPGECVFRESNFSDGPLSILERYGWDGRRCVRDLMREDVDVGGARFLKFRGKERSYIVEMIEEGDYGERGVLTRALGLEGKEGKKGKEKKRGRVQEMRDFEGLMKSMEGGEVKPMKKKKKKKEKEGR
;
A
#
# COMPACT_ATOMS: atom_id res chain seq x y z
N MET A 1 -36.33 45.19 61.58
CA MET A 1 -35.33 45.06 60.50
C MET A 1 -35.21 43.58 60.17
N SER A 2 -35.89 43.14 59.11
CA SER A 2 -35.94 41.74 58.69
C SER A 2 -34.89 41.51 57.61
N THR A 3 -33.97 40.58 57.82
CA THR A 3 -33.01 40.13 56.81
C THR A 3 -33.48 38.84 56.18
N ILE A 4 -33.84 38.91 54.90
CA ILE A 4 -34.11 37.78 54.00
C ILE A 4 -32.77 37.36 53.37
N SER A 5 -32.47 36.07 53.44
CA SER A 5 -31.38 35.42 52.70
C SER A 5 -31.95 34.81 51.43
N SER A 6 -31.41 35.22 50.27
CA SER A 6 -31.66 34.66 48.93
C SER A 6 -30.33 34.03 48.47
N SER A 7 -30.23 32.70 48.42
CA SER A 7 -30.57 31.78 47.32
C SER A 7 -29.50 31.63 46.24
N ASN A 8 -28.90 30.44 46.24
CA ASN A 8 -28.50 29.57 45.13
C ASN A 8 -27.64 30.13 43.98
N ASN A 9 -26.37 29.71 43.95
CA ASN A 9 -25.60 29.57 42.72
C ASN A 9 -25.78 28.13 42.20
N ASP A 10 -26.56 28.01 41.14
CA ASP A 10 -26.63 26.81 40.30
C ASP A 10 -25.68 27.03 39.11
N THR A 11 -24.48 26.45 39.19
CA THR A 11 -23.52 26.42 38.08
C THR A 11 -23.66 25.10 37.33
N THR A 12 -24.53 25.10 36.33
CA THR A 12 -24.57 24.08 35.28
C THR A 12 -23.43 24.34 34.30
N SER A 13 -22.32 23.61 34.45
CA SER A 13 -21.25 23.57 33.45
C SER A 13 -21.71 22.74 32.24
N HIS A 14 -22.03 23.41 31.13
CA HIS A 14 -22.15 22.74 29.84
C HIS A 14 -20.76 22.24 29.37
N PRO A 15 -20.62 20.99 28.90
CA PRO A 15 -19.38 20.57 28.27
C PRO A 15 -19.28 21.24 26.89
N THR A 16 -18.29 22.12 26.72
CA THR A 16 -17.86 22.57 25.40
C THR A 16 -17.27 21.37 24.67
N SER A 17 -18.05 20.75 23.78
CA SER A 17 -17.56 19.69 22.90
C SER A 17 -16.62 20.31 21.87
N HIS A 18 -15.33 20.39 22.18
CA HIS A 18 -14.32 20.69 21.18
C HIS A 18 -14.35 19.60 20.11
N LEU A 19 -14.49 19.99 18.84
CA LEU A 19 -14.35 19.06 17.72
C LEU A 19 -12.95 18.43 17.76
N PRO A 20 -12.80 17.14 17.39
CA PRO A 20 -11.50 16.49 17.36
C PRO A 20 -10.56 17.20 16.38
N LEU A 21 -9.27 17.25 16.73
CA LEU A 21 -8.24 17.84 15.89
C LEU A 21 -8.01 17.04 14.61
N VAL A 22 -8.13 15.72 14.70
CA VAL A 22 -8.07 14.81 13.55
C VAL A 22 -9.49 14.49 13.07
N PRO A 23 -9.85 14.81 11.82
CA PRO A 23 -11.14 14.41 11.25
C PRO A 23 -11.30 12.88 11.16
N LYS A 24 -12.51 12.36 11.43
CA LYS A 24 -12.89 10.95 11.18
C LYS A 24 -13.07 10.66 9.68
N LYS A 25 -11.99 10.84 8.92
CA LYS A 25 -11.93 10.62 7.47
C LYS A 25 -10.79 9.65 7.17
N ILE A 26 -11.08 8.63 6.37
CA ILE A 26 -10.10 7.66 5.89
C ILE A 26 -9.98 7.85 4.38
N TYR A 27 -8.77 8.15 3.93
CA TYR A 27 -8.43 8.35 2.54
C TYR A 27 -7.56 7.20 2.03
N MET A 28 -7.98 6.63 0.91
CA MET A 28 -7.24 5.63 0.16
C MET A 28 -7.03 6.17 -1.26
N TYR A 29 -5.99 5.74 -1.96
CA TYR A 29 -5.73 6.21 -3.33
C TYR A 29 -5.52 5.06 -4.31
N TRP A 30 -6.17 5.14 -5.47
CA TRP A 30 -5.87 4.32 -6.62
C TRP A 30 -5.91 5.16 -7.90
N HIS A 31 -4.86 5.05 -8.72
CA HIS A 31 -4.57 6.03 -9.77
C HIS A 31 -5.72 6.27 -10.76
N THR A 32 -6.33 5.19 -11.27
CA THR A 32 -7.40 5.23 -12.27
C THR A 32 -8.68 4.57 -11.75
N LEU A 33 -9.84 5.09 -12.15
CA LEU A 33 -11.13 4.46 -11.86
C LEU A 33 -11.71 3.85 -13.15
N PRO A 34 -12.48 2.74 -13.06
CA PRO A 34 -12.78 1.98 -11.84
C PRO A 34 -11.55 1.24 -11.29
N ALA A 35 -11.47 1.11 -9.96
CA ALA A 35 -10.37 0.40 -9.31
C ALA A 35 -10.50 -1.13 -9.53
N PRO A 36 -9.38 -1.89 -9.54
CA PRO A 36 -9.40 -3.34 -9.65
C PRO A 36 -10.26 -4.00 -8.56
N PRO A 37 -10.85 -5.18 -8.82
CA PRO A 37 -11.73 -5.86 -7.87
C PRO A 37 -11.13 -6.00 -6.47
N PHE A 38 -9.86 -6.40 -6.36
CA PHE A 38 -9.18 -6.52 -5.06
C PHE A 38 -9.13 -5.20 -4.27
N ILE A 39 -8.92 -4.07 -4.94
CA ILE A 39 -8.89 -2.75 -4.31
C ILE A 39 -10.30 -2.35 -3.84
N THR A 40 -11.33 -2.68 -4.62
CA THR A 40 -12.72 -2.48 -4.23
C THR A 40 -13.08 -3.30 -2.99
N LEU A 41 -12.64 -4.56 -2.90
CA LEU A 41 -12.82 -5.39 -1.70
C LEU A 41 -12.10 -4.78 -0.48
N CYS A 42 -10.86 -4.31 -0.66
CA CYS A 42 -10.10 -3.62 0.38
C CYS A 42 -10.87 -2.38 0.90
N LEU A 43 -11.38 -1.53 0.00
CA LEU A 43 -12.19 -0.36 0.35
C LEU A 43 -13.45 -0.75 1.15
N GLN A 44 -14.11 -1.84 0.76
CA GLN A 44 -15.29 -2.35 1.46
C GLN A 44 -14.98 -2.78 2.89
N THR A 45 -13.81 -3.40 3.13
CA THR A 45 -13.41 -3.77 4.50
C THR A 45 -13.30 -2.55 5.42
N PHE A 46 -12.74 -1.44 4.94
CA PHE A 46 -12.65 -0.21 5.73
C PHE A 46 -14.01 0.41 5.99
N ARG A 47 -14.90 0.45 4.99
CA ARG A 47 -16.28 0.96 5.15
C ARG A 47 -17.08 0.13 6.15
N HIS A 48 -16.93 -1.18 6.09
CA HIS A 48 -17.63 -2.11 6.99
C HIS A 48 -17.22 -1.90 8.45
N HIS A 49 -15.91 -1.80 8.72
CA HIS A 49 -15.40 -1.70 10.09
C HIS A 49 -15.42 -0.29 10.67
N ASN A 50 -15.59 0.76 9.86
CA ASN A 50 -15.53 2.15 10.31
C ASN A 50 -16.80 2.93 9.90
N PRO A 51 -17.99 2.53 10.36
CA PRO A 51 -19.26 3.15 9.96
C PRO A 51 -19.39 4.61 10.43
N SER A 52 -18.62 5.03 11.44
CA SER A 52 -18.56 6.42 11.90
C SER A 52 -17.60 7.30 11.09
N HIS A 53 -16.89 6.74 10.10
CA HIS A 53 -15.90 7.46 9.31
C HIS A 53 -16.39 7.66 7.89
N THR A 54 -15.99 8.79 7.29
CA THR A 54 -16.08 8.93 5.83
C THR A 54 -14.89 8.22 5.20
N VAL A 55 -15.13 7.14 4.44
CA VAL A 55 -14.09 6.38 3.75
C VAL A 55 -14.14 6.63 2.24
N THR A 56 -13.10 7.29 1.74
CA THR A 56 -13.02 7.79 0.36
C THR A 56 -11.85 7.18 -0.40
N LEU A 57 -12.14 6.62 -1.57
CA LEU A 57 -11.13 6.23 -2.56
C LEU A 57 -10.90 7.40 -3.52
N LEU A 58 -9.74 8.01 -3.42
CA LEU A 58 -9.24 9.06 -4.30
C LEU A 58 -8.62 8.45 -5.56
N SER A 59 -8.60 9.23 -6.63
CA SER A 59 -7.91 8.93 -7.88
C SER A 59 -7.22 10.18 -8.42
N LEU A 60 -6.51 10.07 -9.55
CA LEU A 60 -5.89 11.25 -10.18
C LEU A 60 -6.93 12.36 -10.47
N THR A 61 -8.16 11.99 -10.85
CA THR A 61 -9.24 12.93 -11.13
C THR A 61 -9.78 13.66 -9.89
N SER A 62 -9.38 13.25 -8.69
CA SER A 62 -9.68 13.99 -7.45
C SER A 62 -8.87 15.28 -7.31
N PHE A 63 -7.86 15.48 -8.16
CA PHE A 63 -6.91 16.59 -8.06
C PHE A 63 -7.00 17.49 -9.30
N PRO A 64 -7.26 18.80 -9.13
CA PRO A 64 -7.19 19.73 -10.24
C PRO A 64 -5.76 19.76 -10.82
N PRO A 65 -5.60 19.83 -12.16
CA PRO A 65 -4.27 19.89 -12.78
C PRO A 65 -3.38 21.03 -12.27
N SER A 66 -3.99 22.14 -11.84
CA SER A 66 -3.30 23.30 -11.23
C SER A 66 -2.63 22.99 -9.88
N THR A 67 -2.96 21.88 -9.23
CA THR A 67 -2.36 21.45 -7.97
C THR A 67 -1.15 20.53 -8.15
N LEU A 68 -0.86 20.12 -9.39
CA LEU A 68 0.24 19.22 -9.72
C LEU A 68 1.54 20.02 -9.95
N PRO A 69 2.70 19.55 -9.45
CA PRO A 69 3.97 20.24 -9.64
C PRO A 69 4.43 20.11 -11.10
N PRO A 70 5.35 21.00 -11.53
CA PRO A 70 6.09 20.77 -12.76
C PRO A 70 6.72 19.37 -12.75
N ASN A 71 6.73 18.68 -13.89
CA ASN A 71 7.24 17.31 -14.05
C ASN A 71 6.47 16.19 -13.32
N PHE A 72 5.26 16.45 -12.79
CA PHE A 72 4.45 15.42 -12.15
C PHE A 72 4.26 14.17 -13.04
N ASP A 73 3.98 14.36 -14.33
CA ASP A 73 3.74 13.26 -15.28
C ASP A 73 5.00 12.43 -15.58
N GLN A 74 6.19 12.93 -15.24
CA GLN A 74 7.46 12.21 -15.40
C GLN A 74 7.74 11.29 -14.20
N LEU A 75 7.02 11.47 -13.09
CA LEU A 75 7.17 10.65 -11.90
C LEU A 75 6.59 9.26 -12.13
N SER A 76 7.19 8.26 -11.48
CA SER A 76 6.60 6.92 -11.39
C SER A 76 5.25 6.98 -10.65
N LEU A 77 4.33 6.06 -10.95
CA LEU A 77 3.02 6.02 -10.28
C LEU A 77 3.10 5.99 -8.74
N PRO A 78 4.03 5.25 -8.10
CA PRO A 78 4.24 5.35 -6.65
C PRO A 78 4.58 6.77 -6.19
N HIS A 79 5.46 7.47 -6.89
CA HIS A 79 5.89 8.84 -6.54
C HIS A 79 4.80 9.88 -6.80
N GLN A 80 3.98 9.70 -7.84
CA GLN A 80 2.77 10.47 -8.03
C GLN A 80 1.81 10.29 -6.82
N SER A 81 1.57 9.05 -6.40
CA SER A 81 0.75 8.73 -5.23
C SER A 81 1.30 9.34 -3.93
N ASP A 82 2.62 9.39 -3.77
CA ASP A 82 3.30 10.03 -2.65
C ASP A 82 3.07 11.55 -2.62
N TYR A 83 3.16 12.23 -3.75
CA TYR A 83 2.85 13.66 -3.83
C TYR A 83 1.38 13.94 -3.53
N LEU A 84 0.48 13.18 -4.16
CA LEU A 84 -0.96 13.40 -4.06
C LEU A 84 -1.46 13.16 -2.63
N ARG A 85 -0.98 12.12 -1.93
CA ARG A 85 -1.39 11.88 -0.54
C ARG A 85 -0.94 12.99 0.40
N LEU A 86 0.29 13.49 0.26
CA LEU A 86 0.78 14.57 1.13
C LEU A 86 0.00 15.87 0.88
N THR A 87 -0.25 16.17 -0.39
CA THR A 87 -1.04 17.34 -0.79
C THR A 87 -2.46 17.25 -0.24
N TRP A 88 -3.11 16.09 -0.38
CA TRP A 88 -4.45 15.88 0.13
C TRP A 88 -4.54 15.99 1.67
N MET A 89 -3.61 15.32 2.36
CA MET A 89 -3.59 15.26 3.82
C MET A 89 -3.22 16.60 4.45
N LEU A 90 -2.40 17.42 3.79
CA LEU A 90 -2.10 18.78 4.24
C LEU A 90 -3.36 19.64 4.32
N GLU A 91 -4.27 19.52 3.35
CA GLU A 91 -5.51 20.29 3.32
C GLU A 91 -6.59 19.69 4.21
N HIS A 92 -6.75 18.36 4.18
CA HIS A 92 -7.93 17.71 4.75
C HIS A 92 -7.72 17.05 6.12
N GLY A 93 -6.48 16.76 6.51
CA GLY A 93 -6.17 15.90 7.66
C GLY A 93 -6.80 14.51 7.54
N GLY A 94 -6.98 13.85 8.68
CA GLY A 94 -7.59 12.52 8.79
C GLY A 94 -6.54 11.42 8.71
N THR A 95 -6.89 10.26 8.15
CA THR A 95 -6.03 9.07 8.07
C THR A 95 -5.85 8.63 6.62
N TYR A 96 -4.60 8.61 6.13
CA TYR A 96 -4.27 7.97 4.87
C TYR A 96 -3.91 6.50 5.09
N ILE A 97 -4.40 5.62 4.20
CA ILE A 97 -4.04 4.20 4.15
C ILE A 97 -3.93 3.76 2.69
N ASP A 98 -2.84 3.08 2.34
CA ASP A 98 -2.66 2.45 1.04
C ASP A 98 -3.89 1.62 0.65
N ALA A 99 -4.38 1.78 -0.59
CA ALA A 99 -5.66 1.20 -1.00
C ALA A 99 -5.69 -0.35 -1.08
N SER A 100 -4.55 -0.99 -0.85
CA SER A 100 -4.36 -2.45 -0.85
C SER A 100 -4.27 -3.05 0.56
N CYS A 101 -4.58 -2.27 1.60
CA CYS A 101 -4.69 -2.77 2.96
C CYS A 101 -6.06 -3.42 3.19
N VAL A 102 -6.11 -4.42 4.08
CA VAL A 102 -7.36 -5.11 4.45
C VAL A 102 -7.68 -4.81 5.90
N CYS A 103 -8.80 -4.14 6.16
CA CYS A 103 -9.26 -3.81 7.50
C CYS A 103 -9.95 -5.01 8.14
N LEU A 104 -9.66 -5.25 9.42
CA LEU A 104 -10.16 -6.39 10.20
C LEU A 104 -10.98 -5.97 11.41
N LYS A 105 -10.78 -4.74 11.91
CA LYS A 105 -11.38 -4.19 13.12
C LYS A 105 -11.52 -2.66 12.99
N PRO A 106 -12.42 -2.02 13.75
CA PRO A 106 -12.51 -0.56 13.81
C PRO A 106 -11.18 0.10 14.18
N LEU A 107 -10.93 1.29 13.61
CA LEU A 107 -9.71 2.06 13.84
C LEU A 107 -9.82 3.07 15.01
N ASP A 108 -10.99 3.22 15.65
CA ASP A 108 -11.20 4.25 16.67
C ASP A 108 -10.18 4.20 17.81
N ASP A 109 -9.82 3.00 18.30
CA ASP A 109 -8.82 2.88 19.38
C ASP A 109 -7.37 2.99 18.87
N LEU A 110 -7.17 2.93 17.56
CA LEU A 110 -5.85 3.06 16.94
C LEU A 110 -5.47 4.52 16.71
N ILE A 111 -6.43 5.44 16.67
CA ILE A 111 -6.20 6.84 16.32
C ILE A 111 -6.49 7.70 17.54
N ASP A 112 -5.51 8.49 17.97
CA ASP A 112 -5.77 9.57 18.91
C ASP A 112 -6.33 10.76 18.13
N TYR A 113 -7.62 11.02 18.27
CA TYR A 113 -8.29 12.10 17.54
C TYR A 113 -7.99 13.51 18.06
N ASN A 114 -7.34 13.62 19.23
CA ASN A 114 -6.94 14.88 19.84
C ASN A 114 -5.42 15.11 19.77
N GLU A 115 -4.70 14.29 19.02
CA GLU A 115 -3.26 14.45 18.81
C GLU A 115 -2.99 15.51 17.72
N GLU A 116 -2.20 16.52 18.06
CA GLU A 116 -1.75 17.57 17.14
C GLU A 116 -0.63 17.10 16.20
N ARG A 117 0.12 16.09 16.64
CA ARG A 117 1.25 15.53 15.91
C ARG A 117 0.82 14.54 14.83
N VAL A 118 1.71 14.28 13.88
CA VAL A 118 1.51 13.21 12.92
C VAL A 118 1.62 11.87 13.66
N GLN A 119 0.67 10.97 13.45
CA GLN A 119 0.73 9.60 13.93
C GLN A 119 1.09 8.68 12.76
N GLY A 120 2.20 7.98 12.85
CA GLY A 120 2.71 7.13 11.78
C GLY A 120 3.26 5.80 12.28
N TYR A 121 3.76 5.01 11.33
CA TYR A 121 4.43 3.75 11.63
C TYR A 121 5.93 3.87 11.36
N LYS A 122 6.75 3.25 12.21
CA LYS A 122 8.17 3.07 11.90
C LYS A 122 8.32 2.06 10.77
N SER A 123 9.30 2.31 9.91
CA SER A 123 9.73 1.33 8.92
C SER A 123 10.24 0.08 9.63
N PRO A 124 9.88 -1.13 9.17
CA PRO A 124 10.16 -2.37 9.90
C PRO A 124 11.65 -2.68 10.05
N PHE A 125 12.49 -1.99 9.27
CA PHE A 125 13.94 -2.14 9.30
C PHE A 125 14.64 -1.05 10.12
N ALA A 126 13.92 0.01 10.51
CA ALA A 126 14.46 1.17 11.22
C ALA A 126 14.79 0.86 12.69
N ARG A 127 15.99 0.32 12.93
CA ARG A 127 16.43 -0.07 14.29
C ARG A 127 16.97 1.07 15.13
N LYS A 128 17.83 1.92 14.54
CA LYS A 128 18.55 2.99 15.26
C LYS A 128 18.10 4.39 14.86
N ASP A 129 17.51 4.50 13.68
CA ASP A 129 17.21 5.76 13.04
C ASP A 129 15.79 5.68 12.48
N PRO A 130 14.78 6.17 13.22
CA PRO A 130 13.39 5.96 12.88
C PRO A 130 13.08 6.64 11.54
N ASN A 131 12.71 5.84 10.55
CA ASN A 131 12.14 6.30 9.31
C ASN A 131 10.63 6.00 9.32
N MET A 132 9.80 6.94 8.86
CA MET A 132 8.36 6.74 8.84
C MET A 132 7.92 6.03 7.56
N GLU A 133 6.99 5.09 7.70
CA GLU A 133 6.27 4.51 6.59
C GLU A 133 5.27 5.51 6.01
N ILE A 134 5.23 5.59 4.68
CA ILE A 134 4.35 6.52 3.97
C ILE A 134 3.01 5.89 3.56
N TRP A 135 2.90 4.55 3.62
CA TRP A 135 1.68 3.84 3.26
C TRP A 135 0.54 4.03 4.27
N SER A 136 0.80 4.57 5.46
CA SER A 136 -0.24 5.04 6.37
C SER A 136 0.28 6.06 7.38
N PHE A 137 -0.49 7.13 7.57
CA PHE A 137 -0.30 8.11 8.62
C PHE A 137 -1.61 8.86 8.89
N THR A 138 -1.70 9.47 10.07
CA THR A 138 -2.84 10.27 10.51
C THR A 138 -2.34 11.63 10.96
N CYS A 139 -3.04 12.71 10.60
CA CYS A 139 -2.66 14.06 11.00
C CYS A 139 -3.88 14.99 11.07
N PRO A 140 -3.80 16.08 11.87
CA PRO A 140 -4.71 17.19 11.70
C PRO A 140 -4.49 17.89 10.34
N PRO A 141 -5.50 18.61 9.81
CA PRO A 141 -5.29 19.49 8.67
C PRO A 141 -4.27 20.58 9.01
N SER A 142 -3.55 21.07 8.00
CA SER A 142 -2.50 22.10 8.14
C SER A 142 -1.36 21.72 9.09
N SER A 143 -1.08 20.42 9.28
CA SER A 143 0.05 19.94 10.08
C SER A 143 1.39 20.54 9.58
N PRO A 144 2.17 21.21 10.46
CA PRO A 144 3.45 21.80 10.08
C PRO A 144 4.46 20.79 9.53
N LEU A 145 4.53 19.58 10.11
CA LEU A 145 5.38 18.50 9.61
C LEU A 145 4.97 18.05 8.21
N ILE A 146 3.68 17.88 7.93
CA ILE A 146 3.20 17.51 6.58
C ILE A 146 3.49 18.63 5.57
N SER A 147 3.37 19.90 5.99
CA SER A 147 3.67 21.05 5.14
C SER A 147 5.14 21.07 4.70
N LEU A 148 6.07 20.94 5.65
CA LEU A 148 7.50 20.85 5.34
C LEU A 148 7.83 19.60 4.51
N TRP A 149 7.26 18.45 4.86
CA TRP A 149 7.49 17.21 4.12
C TRP A 149 7.04 17.34 2.65
N ARG A 150 5.86 17.91 2.41
CA ARG A 150 5.36 18.18 1.05
C ARG A 150 6.24 19.21 0.33
N SER A 151 6.73 20.23 1.03
CA SER A 151 7.66 21.23 0.48
C SER A 151 8.97 20.59 0.02
N GLU A 152 9.58 19.74 0.85
CA GLU A 152 10.79 18.99 0.49
C GLU A 152 10.56 18.09 -0.73
N LEU A 153 9.40 17.42 -0.80
CA LEU A 153 9.06 16.60 -1.97
C LEU A 153 8.90 17.43 -3.25
N VAL A 154 8.29 18.62 -3.16
CA VAL A 154 8.21 19.54 -4.31
C VAL A 154 9.60 19.97 -4.77
N THR A 155 10.50 20.29 -3.85
CA THR A 155 11.91 20.58 -4.16
C THR A 155 12.56 19.40 -4.86
N ALA A 156 12.42 18.19 -4.31
CA ALA A 156 12.98 16.97 -4.88
C ALA A 156 12.48 16.70 -6.30
N ILE A 157 11.17 16.87 -6.55
CA ILE A 157 10.57 16.74 -7.89
C ILE A 157 11.15 17.80 -8.84
N SER A 158 11.31 19.05 -8.37
CA SER A 158 11.79 20.16 -9.20
C SER A 158 13.24 20.00 -9.64
N VAL A 159 14.11 19.50 -8.77
CA VAL A 159 15.56 19.35 -9.06
C VAL A 159 15.92 17.97 -9.62
N GLY A 160 14.99 17.01 -9.58
CA GLY A 160 15.22 15.61 -9.88
C GLY A 160 15.66 14.82 -8.65
N PHE A 161 15.15 13.59 -8.51
CA PHE A 161 15.38 12.78 -7.31
C PHE A 161 16.83 12.36 -7.12
N GLU A 162 17.54 12.07 -8.21
CA GLU A 162 18.97 11.74 -8.21
C GLU A 162 19.77 12.92 -7.62
N THR A 163 19.63 14.10 -8.21
CA THR A 163 20.28 15.34 -7.75
C THR A 163 19.94 15.65 -6.30
N TYR A 164 18.66 15.53 -5.92
CA TYR A 164 18.21 15.79 -4.56
C TYR A 164 18.83 14.82 -3.55
N CYS A 165 18.93 13.54 -3.91
CA CYS A 165 19.55 12.52 -3.05
C CYS A 165 21.07 12.70 -2.94
N GLU A 166 21.76 12.99 -4.04
CA GLU A 166 23.22 13.19 -4.08
C GLU A 166 23.68 14.43 -3.29
N THR A 167 22.83 15.46 -3.23
CA THR A 167 23.10 16.69 -2.46
C THR A 167 22.69 16.60 -0.98
N SER A 168 22.06 15.50 -0.56
CA SER A 168 21.66 15.30 0.84
C SER A 168 22.81 14.75 1.68
N THR A 169 22.89 15.18 2.95
CA THR A 169 23.93 14.76 3.88
C THR A 169 23.72 13.32 4.37
N ALA A 170 24.80 12.69 4.88
CA ALA A 170 24.71 11.34 5.43
C ALA A 170 23.75 11.23 6.64
N GLU A 171 23.63 12.29 7.43
CA GLU A 171 22.68 12.38 8.55
C GLU A 171 21.22 12.39 8.06
N GLU A 172 20.93 13.20 7.06
CA GLU A 172 19.60 13.28 6.43
C GLU A 172 19.20 11.95 5.77
N ILE A 173 20.14 11.28 5.10
CA ILE A 173 19.89 9.98 4.46
C ILE A 173 19.67 8.88 5.52
N GLY A 174 20.51 8.87 6.56
CA GLY A 174 20.50 7.81 7.56
C GLY A 174 20.89 6.44 6.98
N ASN A 175 20.94 5.43 7.84
CA ASN A 175 21.36 4.09 7.40
C ASN A 175 20.27 3.37 6.59
N GLU A 176 18.99 3.62 6.91
CA GLU A 176 17.86 2.89 6.32
C GLU A 176 17.61 3.20 4.85
N LEU A 177 17.88 4.44 4.43
CA LEU A 177 17.66 4.85 3.04
C LEU A 177 18.87 4.56 2.15
N LYS A 178 20.04 4.28 2.74
CA LYS A 178 21.26 3.99 1.98
C LYS A 178 21.05 2.77 1.06
N GLY A 179 21.34 2.95 -0.22
CA GLY A 179 21.15 1.92 -1.24
C GLY A 179 19.69 1.70 -1.69
N ARG A 180 18.74 2.50 -1.19
CA ARG A 180 17.32 2.50 -1.60
C ARG A 180 16.90 3.81 -2.28
N LEU A 181 17.78 4.80 -2.31
CA LEU A 181 17.62 6.02 -3.09
C LEU A 181 17.97 5.76 -4.57
N PRO A 182 17.31 6.41 -5.54
CA PRO A 182 16.31 7.48 -5.37
C PRO A 182 14.87 6.98 -5.14
N TYR A 183 14.64 5.66 -5.05
CA TYR A 183 13.28 5.13 -4.91
C TYR A 183 12.56 5.64 -3.65
N LEU A 184 13.25 5.69 -2.49
CA LEU A 184 12.71 6.19 -1.23
C LEU A 184 12.91 7.70 -1.01
N THR A 185 12.96 8.51 -2.07
CA THR A 185 13.15 9.97 -1.96
C THR A 185 12.08 10.64 -1.09
N THR A 186 10.83 10.17 -1.12
CA THR A 186 9.79 10.75 -0.24
C THR A 186 10.08 10.50 1.24
N ASN A 187 10.67 9.36 1.60
CA ASN A 187 11.11 9.10 2.97
C ASN A 187 12.28 10.00 3.36
N LEU A 188 13.21 10.28 2.43
CA LEU A 188 14.28 11.26 2.67
C LEU A 188 13.71 12.66 2.94
N CYS A 189 12.69 13.07 2.18
CA CYS A 189 11.98 14.33 2.41
C CYS A 189 11.33 14.37 3.81
N TRP A 190 10.74 13.24 4.25
CA TRP A 190 10.20 13.12 5.60
C TRP A 190 11.29 13.31 6.66
N ARG A 191 12.45 12.65 6.49
CA ARG A 191 13.56 12.73 7.43
C ARG A 191 14.07 14.16 7.59
N LYS A 192 14.28 14.88 6.48
CA LYS A 192 14.65 16.31 6.48
C LYS A 192 13.63 17.15 7.25
N ALA A 193 12.34 16.95 6.98
CA ALA A 193 11.27 17.65 7.70
C ALA A 193 11.27 17.31 9.21
N ASN A 194 11.49 16.04 9.58
CA ASN A 194 11.53 15.59 10.97
C ASN A 194 12.78 16.07 11.73
N ILE A 195 13.93 16.23 11.06
CA ILE A 195 15.13 16.86 11.65
C ILE A 195 14.85 18.33 11.98
N MET A 196 14.13 19.04 11.11
CA MET A 196 13.73 20.44 11.35
C MET A 196 12.62 20.58 12.40
N ARG A 197 11.79 19.54 12.59
CA ARG A 197 10.66 19.53 13.52
C ARG A 197 10.66 18.29 14.41
N PRO A 198 11.68 18.15 15.28
CA PRO A 198 11.81 16.96 16.12
C PRO A 198 10.61 16.85 17.09
N GLY A 199 10.08 15.64 17.24
CA GLY A 199 8.99 15.36 18.18
C GLY A 199 7.58 15.62 17.65
N GLU A 200 7.42 16.05 16.39
CA GLU A 200 6.09 16.23 15.75
C GLU A 200 5.51 14.96 15.12
N CYS A 201 6.14 13.81 15.35
CA CYS A 201 5.64 12.51 14.94
C CYS A 201 5.59 11.54 16.13
N VAL A 202 4.45 10.88 16.29
CA VAL A 202 4.24 9.76 17.21
C VAL A 202 4.27 8.47 16.41
N PHE A 203 5.06 7.52 16.88
CA PHE A 203 5.30 6.27 16.18
C PHE A 203 4.62 5.07 16.81
N ARG A 204 4.06 4.22 15.96
CA ARG A 204 3.73 2.83 16.24
C ARG A 204 4.68 1.91 15.48
N GLU A 205 4.85 0.68 15.98
CA GLU A 205 5.62 -0.34 15.26
C GLU A 205 4.80 -0.90 14.10
N SER A 206 5.40 -1.05 12.92
CA SER A 206 4.69 -1.62 11.77
C SER A 206 4.70 -3.14 11.76
N ASN A 207 5.79 -3.78 12.20
CA ASN A 207 6.03 -5.22 12.09
C ASN A 207 6.10 -5.96 13.43
N PHE A 208 5.70 -5.31 14.52
CA PHE A 208 5.66 -5.90 15.85
C PHE A 208 4.26 -5.78 16.47
N SER A 209 3.94 -6.65 17.44
CA SER A 209 2.66 -6.65 18.16
C SER A 209 1.45 -6.68 17.21
N ASP A 210 0.71 -5.59 17.14
CA ASP A 210 -0.51 -5.34 16.39
C ASP A 210 -0.28 -4.48 15.14
N GLY A 211 0.98 -4.28 14.75
CA GLY A 211 1.36 -3.54 13.56
C GLY A 211 0.84 -4.19 12.26
N PRO A 212 0.54 -3.41 11.20
CA PRO A 212 -0.03 -3.95 9.94
C PRO A 212 0.86 -4.92 9.16
N LEU A 213 2.17 -4.92 9.39
CA LEU A 213 3.16 -5.83 8.80
C LEU A 213 3.56 -6.96 9.75
N SER A 214 3.02 -7.02 10.97
CA SER A 214 3.41 -7.99 12.00
C SER A 214 3.24 -9.44 11.57
N ILE A 215 2.22 -9.74 10.77
CA ILE A 215 2.02 -11.10 10.24
C ILE A 215 3.13 -11.50 9.25
N LEU A 216 3.66 -10.57 8.45
CA LEU A 216 4.77 -10.87 7.55
C LEU A 216 6.05 -11.14 8.33
N GLU A 217 6.32 -10.39 9.40
CA GLU A 217 7.45 -10.64 10.31
C GLU A 217 7.38 -12.03 10.94
N ARG A 218 6.20 -12.44 11.44
CA ARG A 218 5.99 -13.77 12.03
C ARG A 218 6.21 -14.91 11.05
N TYR A 219 6.01 -14.65 9.76
CA TYR A 219 6.30 -15.59 8.68
C TYR A 219 7.74 -15.45 8.13
N GLY A 220 8.62 -14.72 8.80
CA GLY A 220 10.00 -14.51 8.35
C GLY A 220 10.06 -13.84 6.98
N TRP A 221 9.07 -13.01 6.65
CA TRP A 221 8.88 -12.35 5.36
C TRP A 221 8.66 -13.29 4.17
N ASP A 222 8.33 -14.56 4.40
CA ASP A 222 7.83 -15.48 3.37
C ASP A 222 6.38 -15.13 2.99
N GLY A 223 6.27 -14.16 2.09
CA GLY A 223 4.99 -13.63 1.62
C GLY A 223 4.09 -14.66 0.96
N ARG A 224 4.64 -15.66 0.26
CA ARG A 224 3.82 -16.68 -0.42
C ARG A 224 3.18 -17.60 0.59
N ARG A 225 3.96 -18.07 1.57
CA ARG A 225 3.44 -18.92 2.66
C ARG A 225 2.44 -18.15 3.52
N CYS A 226 2.75 -16.90 3.88
CA CYS A 226 1.88 -16.04 4.66
C CYS A 226 0.52 -15.83 3.99
N VAL A 227 0.51 -15.41 2.72
CA VAL A 227 -0.73 -15.20 1.96
C VAL A 227 -1.54 -16.49 1.83
N ARG A 228 -0.87 -17.61 1.51
CA ARG A 228 -1.55 -18.91 1.39
C ARG A 228 -2.31 -19.27 2.67
N ASP A 229 -1.65 -19.15 3.82
CA ASP A 229 -2.24 -19.49 5.10
C ASP A 229 -3.36 -18.51 5.46
N LEU A 230 -3.15 -17.20 5.26
CA LEU A 230 -4.19 -16.18 5.46
C LEU A 230 -5.45 -16.37 4.58
N MET A 231 -5.30 -16.94 3.39
CA MET A 231 -6.42 -17.21 2.46
C MET A 231 -7.11 -18.56 2.73
N ARG A 232 -6.55 -19.46 3.53
CA ARG A 232 -7.09 -20.82 3.71
C ARG A 232 -7.40 -21.18 5.15
N GLU A 233 -6.64 -20.63 6.09
CA GLU A 233 -6.64 -21.00 7.49
C GLU A 233 -7.02 -19.84 8.40
N ASP A 234 -7.46 -20.19 9.60
CA ASP A 234 -7.80 -19.21 10.64
C ASP A 234 -6.51 -18.83 11.41
N VAL A 235 -5.67 -18.04 10.74
CA VAL A 235 -4.39 -17.58 11.29
C VAL A 235 -4.63 -16.49 12.33
N ASP A 236 -4.03 -16.62 13.52
CA ASP A 236 -4.06 -15.55 14.51
C ASP A 236 -3.27 -14.33 14.01
N VAL A 237 -3.98 -13.26 13.63
CA VAL A 237 -3.41 -11.96 13.21
C VAL A 237 -3.13 -11.02 14.40
N GLY A 238 -3.33 -11.49 15.63
CA GLY A 238 -3.09 -10.75 16.85
C GLY A 238 -4.00 -9.54 17.01
N GLY A 239 -3.45 -8.45 17.53
CA GLY A 239 -4.17 -7.19 17.73
C GLY A 239 -4.39 -6.37 16.47
N ALA A 240 -3.85 -6.79 15.31
CA ALA A 240 -3.84 -5.98 14.10
C ALA A 240 -5.25 -5.52 13.67
N ARG A 241 -5.40 -4.21 13.49
CA ARG A 241 -6.67 -3.61 13.03
C ARG A 241 -6.82 -3.66 11.52
N PHE A 242 -5.70 -3.69 10.80
CA PHE A 242 -5.66 -3.92 9.37
C PHE A 242 -4.32 -4.55 8.99
N LEU A 243 -4.27 -5.20 7.83
CA LEU A 243 -3.07 -5.83 7.29
C LEU A 243 -2.55 -5.05 6.09
N LYS A 244 -1.22 -4.86 6.05
CA LYS A 244 -0.51 -4.28 4.91
C LYS A 244 0.22 -5.39 4.15
N PHE A 245 0.05 -5.39 2.83
CA PHE A 245 0.76 -6.26 1.91
C PHE A 245 1.66 -5.45 0.98
N ARG A 246 2.86 -5.98 0.67
CA ARG A 246 3.73 -5.39 -0.35
C ARG A 246 3.25 -5.85 -1.73
N GLY A 247 3.85 -5.30 -2.79
CA GLY A 247 3.47 -5.63 -4.17
C GLY A 247 3.46 -7.13 -4.46
N LYS A 248 4.45 -7.87 -3.94
CA LYS A 248 4.57 -9.32 -4.13
C LYS A 248 3.44 -10.11 -3.44
N GLU A 249 3.14 -9.79 -2.19
CA GLU A 249 2.03 -10.45 -1.47
C GLU A 249 0.67 -10.11 -2.08
N ARG A 250 0.48 -8.86 -2.51
CA ARG A 250 -0.72 -8.44 -3.23
C ARG A 250 -0.93 -9.28 -4.49
N SER A 251 0.12 -9.51 -5.28
CA SER A 251 0.03 -10.36 -6.48
C SER A 251 -0.42 -11.78 -6.16
N TYR A 252 0.06 -12.37 -5.05
CA TYR A 252 -0.39 -13.69 -4.61
C TYR A 252 -1.85 -13.72 -4.17
N ILE A 253 -2.31 -12.68 -3.48
CA ILE A 253 -3.72 -12.58 -3.07
C ILE A 253 -4.61 -12.53 -4.33
N VAL A 254 -4.26 -11.69 -5.30
CA VAL A 254 -5.02 -11.56 -6.55
C VAL A 254 -5.03 -12.88 -7.32
N GLU A 255 -3.86 -13.53 -7.48
CA GLU A 255 -3.73 -14.85 -8.12
C GLU A 255 -4.65 -15.88 -7.45
N MET A 256 -4.62 -15.99 -6.13
CA MET A 256 -5.46 -16.95 -5.39
C MET A 256 -6.96 -16.63 -5.51
N ILE A 257 -7.35 -15.35 -5.55
CA ILE A 257 -8.75 -14.96 -5.77
C ILE A 257 -9.22 -15.39 -7.17
N GLU A 258 -8.42 -15.12 -8.21
CA GLU A 258 -8.74 -15.45 -9.60
C GLU A 258 -8.78 -16.96 -9.86
N GLU A 259 -7.95 -17.73 -9.16
CA GLU A 259 -7.93 -19.19 -9.22
C GLU A 259 -9.02 -19.84 -8.38
N GLY A 260 -9.66 -19.10 -7.48
CA GLY A 260 -10.58 -19.66 -6.49
C GLY A 260 -9.87 -20.52 -5.45
N ASP A 261 -8.60 -20.22 -5.18
CA ASP A 261 -7.73 -20.97 -4.29
C ASP A 261 -7.76 -20.45 -2.85
N TYR A 262 -8.93 -20.44 -2.22
CA TYR A 262 -9.11 -19.95 -0.86
C TYR A 262 -10.15 -20.78 -0.10
N GLY A 263 -10.10 -20.74 1.23
CA GLY A 263 -10.98 -21.50 2.11
C GLY A 263 -11.81 -20.57 3.01
N GLU A 264 -13.02 -21.01 3.39
CA GLU A 264 -13.94 -20.25 4.25
C GLU A 264 -13.36 -19.89 5.63
N ARG A 265 -12.39 -20.69 6.09
CA ARG A 265 -11.65 -20.45 7.33
C ARG A 265 -10.51 -19.44 7.17
N GLY A 266 -10.18 -19.03 5.95
CA GLY A 266 -9.17 -18.01 5.69
C GLY A 266 -9.55 -16.67 6.29
N VAL A 267 -8.65 -16.06 7.07
CA VAL A 267 -8.82 -14.71 7.62
C VAL A 267 -9.09 -13.69 6.52
N LEU A 268 -8.29 -13.70 5.45
CA LEU A 268 -8.48 -12.81 4.31
C LEU A 268 -9.74 -13.16 3.52
N THR A 269 -10.08 -14.44 3.39
CA THR A 269 -11.31 -14.88 2.73
C THR A 269 -12.54 -14.26 3.38
N ARG A 270 -12.64 -14.36 4.71
CA ARG A 270 -13.74 -13.76 5.47
C ARG A 270 -13.72 -12.24 5.42
N ALA A 271 -12.57 -11.62 5.64
CA ALA A 271 -12.44 -10.16 5.64
C ALA A 271 -12.83 -9.55 4.28
N LEU A 272 -12.46 -10.20 3.18
CA LEU A 272 -12.79 -9.77 1.82
C LEU A 272 -14.17 -10.22 1.35
N GLY A 273 -14.96 -10.91 2.19
CA GLY A 273 -16.31 -11.38 1.83
C GLY A 273 -16.34 -12.35 0.66
N LEU A 274 -15.29 -13.17 0.50
CA LEU A 274 -15.22 -14.15 -0.59
C LEU A 274 -16.10 -15.35 -0.26
N GLU A 275 -17.01 -15.71 -1.16
CA GLU A 275 -17.85 -16.90 -1.03
C GLU A 275 -17.00 -18.17 -1.22
N GLY A 276 -16.93 -19.01 -0.18
CA GLY A 276 -16.23 -20.29 -0.22
C GLY A 276 -16.80 -21.19 -1.31
N LYS A 277 -16.02 -21.48 -2.34
CA LYS A 277 -16.29 -22.65 -3.20
C LYS A 277 -15.48 -23.79 -2.63
N GLU A 278 -16.12 -24.70 -1.90
CA GLU A 278 -15.49 -25.96 -1.55
C GLU A 278 -14.90 -26.64 -2.82
N GLY A 279 -13.57 -26.62 -2.93
CA GLY A 279 -12.75 -27.77 -3.31
C GLY A 279 -13.01 -28.50 -4.63
N LYS A 280 -13.69 -27.94 -5.64
CA LYS A 280 -13.90 -28.66 -6.92
C LYS A 280 -13.32 -28.02 -8.19
N LYS A 281 -13.18 -26.69 -8.30
CA LYS A 281 -12.72 -26.06 -9.56
C LYS A 281 -11.20 -26.00 -9.75
N GLY A 282 -10.42 -26.01 -8.66
CA GLY A 282 -8.96 -25.97 -8.74
C GLY A 282 -8.32 -27.24 -9.32
N LYS A 283 -8.95 -28.41 -9.14
CA LYS A 283 -8.45 -29.69 -9.68
C LYS A 283 -8.64 -29.81 -11.19
N GLU A 284 -9.72 -29.27 -11.75
CA GLU A 284 -9.98 -29.28 -13.19
C GLU A 284 -9.04 -28.34 -13.96
N LYS A 285 -8.82 -27.11 -13.46
CA LYS A 285 -7.85 -26.18 -14.07
C LYS A 285 -6.40 -26.70 -14.00
N LYS A 286 -5.98 -27.29 -12.87
CA LYS A 286 -4.65 -27.93 -12.75
C LYS A 286 -4.50 -29.16 -13.65
N ARG A 287 -5.56 -29.98 -13.78
CA ARG A 287 -5.57 -31.12 -14.72
C ARG A 287 -5.50 -30.66 -16.17
N GLY A 288 -6.25 -29.63 -16.56
CA GLY A 288 -6.22 -29.06 -17.91
C GLY A 288 -4.82 -28.53 -18.27
N ARG A 289 -4.19 -27.77 -17.37
CA ARG A 289 -2.86 -27.20 -17.60
C ARG A 289 -1.75 -28.26 -17.64
N VAL A 290 -1.84 -29.33 -16.84
CA VAL A 290 -0.91 -30.47 -16.88
C VAL A 290 -1.12 -31.33 -18.12
N GLN A 291 -2.36 -31.46 -18.60
CA GLN A 291 -2.68 -32.17 -19.84
C GLN A 291 -2.17 -31.39 -21.05
N GLU A 292 -2.40 -30.08 -21.12
CA GLU A 292 -1.87 -29.19 -22.17
C GLU A 292 -0.33 -29.22 -22.22
N MET A 293 0.35 -29.26 -21.06
CA MET A 293 1.81 -29.38 -20.99
C MET A 293 2.31 -30.74 -21.50
N ARG A 294 1.61 -31.83 -21.16
CA ARG A 294 1.93 -33.19 -21.66
C ARG A 294 1.68 -33.33 -23.16
N ASP A 295 0.61 -32.71 -23.66
CA ASP A 295 0.27 -32.68 -25.08
C ASP A 295 1.30 -31.84 -25.86
N PHE A 296 1.76 -30.72 -25.29
CA PHE A 296 2.83 -29.90 -25.85
C PHE A 296 4.20 -30.61 -25.86
N GLU A 297 4.57 -31.29 -24.77
CA GLU A 297 5.80 -32.11 -24.71
C GLU A 297 5.75 -33.31 -25.67
N GLY A 298 4.57 -33.92 -25.84
CA GLY A 298 4.32 -34.96 -26.85
C GLY A 298 4.47 -34.45 -28.27
N LEU A 299 3.95 -33.24 -28.55
CA LEU A 299 4.08 -32.57 -29.85
C LEU A 299 5.55 -32.24 -30.16
N MET A 300 6.30 -31.69 -29.19
CA MET A 300 7.72 -31.37 -29.36
C MET A 300 8.58 -32.61 -29.63
N LYS A 301 8.34 -33.72 -28.93
CA LYS A 301 9.04 -35.00 -29.20
C LYS A 301 8.73 -35.57 -30.59
N SER A 302 7.55 -35.33 -31.13
CA SER A 302 7.19 -35.75 -32.50
C SER A 302 7.89 -34.92 -33.57
N MET A 303 8.22 -33.66 -33.26
CA MET A 303 8.92 -32.74 -34.17
C MET A 303 10.44 -32.99 -34.21
N GLU A 304 11.02 -33.52 -33.13
CA GLU A 304 12.45 -33.84 -33.04
C GLU A 304 12.83 -35.19 -33.68
N GLY A 305 11.86 -36.03 -34.05
CA GLY A 305 12.09 -37.33 -34.71
C GLY A 305 12.16 -37.31 -36.25
N GLY A 306 12.01 -36.14 -36.88
CA GLY A 306 12.05 -35.99 -38.34
C GLY A 306 13.47 -35.82 -38.88
N GLU A 307 14.17 -36.92 -39.15
CA GLU A 307 15.45 -36.89 -39.87
C GLU A 307 15.30 -36.22 -41.26
N VAL A 308 15.92 -35.05 -41.43
CA VAL A 308 16.09 -34.39 -42.73
C VAL A 308 17.23 -35.08 -43.49
N LYS A 309 16.90 -35.86 -44.53
CA LYS A 309 17.88 -36.44 -45.46
C LYS A 309 18.55 -35.34 -46.29
N PRO A 310 19.89 -35.38 -46.52
CA PRO A 310 20.60 -34.34 -47.25
C PRO A 310 20.33 -34.38 -48.77
N MET A 311 20.17 -33.18 -49.34
CA MET A 311 19.82 -32.91 -50.74
C MET A 311 21.04 -33.10 -51.66
N LYS A 312 20.92 -33.99 -52.67
CA LYS A 312 21.98 -34.27 -53.66
C LYS A 312 22.19 -33.09 -54.63
N LYS A 313 23.43 -32.59 -54.74
CA LYS A 313 23.87 -31.62 -55.76
C LYS A 313 23.77 -32.23 -57.17
N LYS A 314 22.95 -31.66 -58.06
CA LYS A 314 22.93 -32.00 -59.50
C LYS A 314 24.03 -31.23 -60.25
N LYS A 315 24.89 -31.98 -60.96
CA LYS A 315 25.90 -31.49 -61.91
C LYS A 315 25.23 -30.77 -63.08
N LYS A 316 25.66 -29.55 -63.41
CA LYS A 316 25.39 -28.89 -64.70
C LYS A 316 26.29 -29.52 -65.77
N LYS A 317 25.67 -30.10 -66.80
CA LYS A 317 26.31 -30.61 -68.01
C LYS A 317 26.52 -29.43 -68.96
N LYS A 318 27.75 -29.23 -69.43
CA LYS A 318 28.10 -28.35 -70.55
C LYS A 318 27.67 -29.05 -71.85
N GLU A 319 27.00 -28.34 -72.75
CA GLU A 319 26.95 -28.65 -74.17
C GLU A 319 27.43 -27.42 -74.96
N LYS A 320 28.49 -27.66 -75.74
CA LYS A 320 28.89 -27.00 -77.00
C LYS A 320 27.74 -27.19 -78.02
N GLU A 321 27.49 -26.44 -79.09
CA GLU A 321 28.21 -25.65 -80.12
C GLU A 321 27.11 -24.71 -80.69
N GLY A 322 27.33 -23.52 -81.25
CA GLY A 322 28.25 -23.16 -82.31
C GLY A 322 27.45 -22.70 -83.55
N ARG A 323 27.23 -21.39 -83.70
CA ARG A 323 27.32 -20.58 -84.94
C ARG A 323 26.92 -19.14 -84.65
#